data_AF-M7SL05-F1
#
_entry.id   AF-M7SL05-F1
#
_cell.length_a   1.000
_cell.length_b   1.000
_cell.length_c   1.000
_cell.angle_alpha   90.00
_cell.angle_beta   90.00
_cell.angle_gamma   90.00
#
_symmetry.space_group_name_H-M   'P 1'
#
loop_
_entity.id
_entity.type
_entity.pdbx_description
1 polymer ?
#
loop_
_entity_poly.entity_id
_entity_poly.type
_entity_poly.pdbx_seq_one_letter_code
_entity_poly.pdbx_strand_id
1 'polypeptide(L)'
;MSYPAPDKTRSASLLAANGSPFETSINFSGAGKPCLRFIFEPLMPGRGTLSESPIPRIAEAVGADTRWLEQFAPEYFLANEEVEGVKDKFASNTARIPRCYLAFDLIGDKRSMKAYFSPVLKNMASGRNTDEITLNLIKRLDPSFGPALDFIQEFKAISQGDEPPLILVAAIDCVAPDAGARVKLYTATPSNSFNTVREYVTFGGRLTDKTTFEGLKVLREIWHLLLNEQDESRVDDSFSKPVADPNSGHKGLCFSWEIRPGQDVPETKVYVPLFQYSTSTHVITRNLEQVFKKHGWSLGFDGKFEKLVEEAL
;
A
#
# COMPACT_ATOMS: atom_id res chain seq x y z
N MET A 1 -6.15 17.00 -23.24
CA MET A 1 -5.08 17.71 -22.51
C MET A 1 -3.86 16.82 -22.52
N SER A 2 -2.77 17.17 -23.19
CA SER A 2 -1.52 16.41 -23.07
C SER A 2 -0.95 16.64 -21.67
N TYR A 3 -0.75 15.57 -20.89
CA TYR A 3 0.06 15.66 -19.68
C TYR A 3 1.42 16.27 -20.05
N PRO A 4 1.95 17.23 -19.28
CA PRO A 4 3.32 17.68 -19.50
C PRO A 4 4.24 16.46 -19.40
N ALA A 5 5.16 16.31 -20.37
CA ALA A 5 6.17 15.28 -20.30
C ALA A 5 6.89 15.36 -18.94
N PRO A 6 7.24 14.23 -18.30
CA PRO A 6 7.92 14.24 -17.02
C PRO A 6 9.13 15.16 -17.09
N ASP A 7 9.16 16.18 -16.23
CA ASP A 7 10.31 17.05 -16.10
C ASP A 7 11.49 16.22 -15.61
N LYS A 8 12.39 15.87 -16.53
CA LYS A 8 13.58 15.04 -16.25
C LYS A 8 14.55 15.69 -15.25
N THR A 9 14.34 16.96 -14.88
CA THR A 9 15.12 17.64 -13.84
C THR A 9 14.62 17.36 -12.42
N ARG A 10 13.43 16.77 -12.26
CA ARG A 10 12.89 16.39 -10.95
C ARG A 10 13.15 14.91 -10.66
N SER A 11 13.61 14.62 -9.45
CA SER A 11 13.77 13.24 -8.99
C SER A 11 12.43 12.49 -9.05
N ALA A 12 12.43 11.28 -9.59
CA ALA A 12 11.27 10.40 -9.65
C ALA A 12 10.71 10.13 -8.24
N SER A 13 9.38 10.16 -8.11
CA SER A 13 8.69 9.73 -6.90
C SER A 13 8.68 8.21 -6.80
N LEU A 14 8.74 7.66 -5.58
CA LEU A 14 8.49 6.23 -5.36
C LEU A 14 6.99 5.87 -5.35
N LEU A 15 6.09 6.83 -5.57
CA LEU A 15 4.65 6.59 -5.48
C LEU A 15 4.16 5.65 -6.59
N ALA A 16 4.40 6.03 -7.84
CA ALA A 16 3.99 5.28 -9.00
C ALA A 16 5.20 4.63 -9.68
N ALA A 17 5.00 3.47 -10.31
CA ALA A 17 6.07 2.73 -10.99
C ALA A 17 6.77 3.54 -12.10
N ASN A 18 6.09 4.52 -12.69
CA ASN A 18 6.63 5.42 -13.72
C ASN A 18 7.33 6.67 -13.14
N GLY A 19 7.47 6.78 -11.82
CA GLY A 19 8.07 7.93 -11.14
C GLY A 19 7.13 9.11 -10.91
N SER A 20 5.85 9.00 -11.27
CA SER A 20 4.86 10.06 -11.07
C SER A 20 4.59 10.32 -9.58
N PRO A 21 4.56 11.59 -9.13
CA PRO A 21 4.16 11.95 -7.77
C PRO A 21 2.63 11.99 -7.58
N PHE A 22 1.87 11.45 -8.53
CA PHE A 22 0.41 11.39 -8.51
C PHE A 22 -0.09 10.08 -9.13
N GLU A 23 -1.06 9.44 -8.50
CA GLU A 23 -1.72 8.22 -8.97
C GLU A 23 -3.22 8.25 -8.66
N THR A 24 -4.03 7.67 -9.55
CA THR A 24 -5.46 7.42 -9.31
C THR A 24 -5.73 5.94 -9.19
N SER A 25 -6.74 5.58 -8.39
CA SER A 25 -7.18 4.20 -8.21
C SER A 25 -8.70 4.15 -8.07
N ILE A 26 -9.31 3.06 -8.52
CA ILE A 26 -10.74 2.80 -8.37
C ILE A 26 -10.90 1.52 -7.57
N ASN A 27 -11.67 1.60 -6.48
CA ASN A 27 -12.10 0.42 -5.75
C ASN A 27 -13.37 -0.13 -6.39
N PHE A 28 -13.25 -1.28 -7.05
CA PHE A 28 -14.38 -2.06 -7.53
C PHE A 28 -14.80 -3.08 -6.46
N SER A 29 -16.10 -3.15 -6.19
CA SER A 29 -16.67 -4.13 -5.26
C SER A 29 -17.93 -4.73 -5.86
N GLY A 30 -18.22 -5.98 -5.49
CA GLY A 30 -19.43 -6.69 -5.95
C GLY A 30 -20.72 -6.13 -5.37
N ALA A 31 -20.61 -5.32 -4.31
CA ALA A 31 -21.71 -4.63 -3.67
C ALA A 31 -21.31 -3.17 -3.39
N GLY A 32 -21.85 -2.24 -4.17
CA GLY A 32 -21.63 -0.80 -3.96
C GLY A 32 -21.28 -0.05 -5.25
N LYS A 33 -21.21 1.27 -5.14
CA LYS A 33 -20.71 2.12 -6.22
C LYS A 33 -19.18 2.10 -6.19
N PRO A 34 -18.50 2.06 -7.35
CA PRO A 34 -17.05 2.22 -7.39
C PRO A 34 -16.63 3.50 -6.68
N CYS A 35 -15.54 3.43 -5.90
CA CYS A 35 -14.98 4.58 -5.22
C CYS A 35 -13.71 5.01 -5.92
N LEU A 36 -13.68 6.24 -6.44
CA LEU A 36 -12.46 6.85 -6.95
C LEU A 36 -11.60 7.32 -5.78
N ARG A 37 -10.29 7.10 -5.90
CA ARG A 37 -9.26 7.64 -5.02
C ARG A 37 -8.17 8.25 -5.87
N PHE A 38 -7.57 9.32 -5.39
CA PHE A 38 -6.25 9.72 -5.83
C PHE A 38 -5.29 9.79 -4.64
N ILE A 39 -4.01 9.59 -4.93
CA ILE A 39 -2.90 9.73 -4.00
C ILE A 39 -1.83 10.59 -4.66
N PHE A 40 -1.16 11.43 -3.88
CA PHE A 40 -0.07 12.23 -4.39
C PHE A 40 0.99 12.48 -3.32
N GLU A 41 2.19 12.82 -3.79
CA GLU A 41 3.29 13.28 -2.98
C GLU A 41 3.30 14.81 -2.95
N PRO A 42 2.96 15.45 -1.81
CA PRO A 42 3.05 16.90 -1.72
C PRO A 42 4.49 17.34 -1.95
N LEU A 43 4.67 18.40 -2.75
CA LEU A 43 5.97 19.05 -2.87
C LEU A 43 6.23 19.81 -1.57
N MET A 44 7.27 19.38 -0.87
CA MET A 44 7.70 19.94 0.40
C MET A 44 9.19 20.27 0.30
N PRO A 45 9.69 21.25 1.05
CA PRO A 45 11.13 21.43 1.19
C PRO A 45 11.79 20.12 1.63
N GLY A 46 13.07 19.91 1.27
CA GLY A 46 13.82 18.70 1.64
C GLY A 46 14.05 18.54 3.15
N ARG A 47 13.67 19.54 3.94
CA ARG A 47 13.78 19.64 5.40
C ARG A 47 12.50 20.23 5.98
N GLY A 48 12.38 20.18 7.30
CA GLY A 48 11.34 20.89 8.04
C GLY A 48 10.25 19.99 8.60
N THR A 49 9.54 20.56 9.55
CA THR A 49 8.47 19.95 10.34
C THR A 49 7.17 19.83 9.56
N LEU A 50 6.17 19.17 10.15
CA LEU A 50 4.81 19.14 9.60
C LEU A 50 4.22 20.55 9.41
N SER A 51 4.49 21.46 10.36
CA SER A 51 3.94 22.82 10.35
C SER A 51 4.45 23.69 9.19
N GLU A 52 5.65 23.39 8.69
CA GLU A 52 6.28 24.08 7.55
C GLU A 52 5.89 23.45 6.20
N SER A 53 5.10 22.38 6.22
CA SER A 53 4.62 21.68 5.04
C SER A 53 3.24 22.22 4.58
N PRO A 54 2.79 21.90 3.35
CA PRO A 54 1.43 22.25 2.92
C PRO A 54 0.35 21.34 3.56
N ILE A 55 0.74 20.28 4.26
CA ILE A 55 -0.19 19.25 4.77
C ILE A 55 -1.24 19.83 5.73
N PRO A 56 -0.91 20.69 6.72
CA PRO A 56 -1.91 21.26 7.62
C PRO A 56 -3.01 22.06 6.89
N ARG A 57 -2.63 22.86 5.88
CA ARG A 57 -3.60 23.62 5.07
C ARG A 57 -4.49 22.70 4.23
N ILE A 58 -3.93 21.61 3.70
CA ILE A 58 -4.70 20.60 2.97
C ILE A 58 -5.68 19.88 3.90
N ALA A 59 -5.23 19.50 5.10
CA ALA A 59 -6.06 18.86 6.11
C ALA A 59 -7.23 19.75 6.54
N GLU A 60 -6.96 21.04 6.80
CA GLU A 60 -7.98 22.05 7.10
C GLU A 60 -9.01 22.16 5.96
N ALA A 61 -8.56 22.25 4.72
CA ALA A 61 -9.44 22.41 3.55
C ALA A 61 -10.42 21.24 3.33
N VAL A 62 -10.10 20.05 3.83
CA VAL A 62 -10.98 18.86 3.73
C VAL A 62 -11.63 18.47 5.06
N GLY A 63 -11.40 19.23 6.13
CA GLY A 63 -11.90 18.91 7.47
C GLY A 63 -11.34 17.60 8.04
N ALA A 64 -10.06 17.29 7.76
CA ALA A 64 -9.39 16.12 8.29
C ALA A 64 -8.99 16.31 9.76
N ASP A 65 -9.04 15.22 10.53
CA ASP A 65 -8.49 15.18 11.89
C ASP A 65 -6.99 14.89 11.83
N THR A 66 -6.19 15.75 12.46
CA THR A 66 -4.73 15.71 12.40
C THR A 66 -4.07 15.11 13.64
N ARG A 67 -4.83 14.64 14.65
CA ARG A 67 -4.25 14.19 15.94
C ARG A 67 -3.21 13.08 15.79
N TRP A 68 -3.45 12.10 14.92
CA TRP A 68 -2.45 11.06 14.63
C TRP A 68 -1.40 11.54 13.64
N LEU A 69 -1.75 12.39 12.66
CA LEU A 69 -0.80 12.99 11.73
C LEU A 69 0.31 13.75 12.47
N GLU A 70 -0.05 14.51 13.51
CA GLU A 70 0.86 15.28 14.37
C GLU A 70 1.79 14.40 15.21
N GLN A 71 1.42 13.14 15.45
CA GLN A 71 2.26 12.16 16.16
C GLN A 71 3.14 11.34 15.20
N PHE A 72 2.63 11.01 14.02
CA PHE A 72 3.36 10.25 13.00
C PHE A 72 4.45 11.09 12.33
N ALA A 73 4.14 12.34 11.98
CA ALA A 73 5.08 13.16 11.22
C ALA A 73 6.43 13.37 11.94
N PRO A 74 6.51 13.68 13.26
CA PRO A 74 7.80 13.83 13.94
C PRO A 74 8.62 12.53 14.06
N GLU A 75 7.98 11.36 14.09
CA GLU A 75 8.69 10.07 14.15
C GLU A 75 9.33 9.72 12.79
N TYR A 76 8.65 10.04 11.68
CA TYR A 76 9.07 9.65 10.33
C TYR A 76 9.77 10.75 9.53
N PHE A 77 9.55 12.03 9.85
CA PHE A 77 10.25 13.12 9.19
C PHE A 77 11.66 13.21 9.76
N LEU A 78 12.65 13.24 8.87
CA LEU A 78 14.04 13.38 9.28
C LEU A 78 14.27 14.76 9.91
N ALA A 79 14.96 14.77 11.05
CA ALA A 79 15.55 15.97 11.61
C ALA A 79 16.66 16.51 10.69
N ASN A 80 17.02 17.78 10.84
CA ASN A 80 17.98 18.45 9.96
C ASN A 80 19.36 17.76 9.97
N GLU A 81 19.76 17.23 11.10
CA GLU A 81 21.03 16.52 11.31
C GLU A 81 21.00 15.14 10.65
N GLU A 82 19.83 14.47 10.69
CA GLU A 82 19.61 13.17 10.05
C GLU A 82 19.65 13.27 8.53
N VAL A 83 19.13 14.36 7.95
CA VAL A 83 19.16 14.59 6.50
C VAL A 83 20.58 14.53 5.94
N GLU A 84 21.59 15.07 6.64
CA GLU A 84 22.97 15.00 6.17
C GLU A 84 23.51 13.58 6.17
N GLY A 85 23.17 12.77 7.18
CA GLY A 85 23.62 11.39 7.30
C GLY A 85 23.04 10.44 6.25
N VAL A 86 21.98 10.84 5.53
CA VAL A 86 21.35 10.00 4.48
C VAL A 86 21.76 10.46 3.07
N LYS A 87 22.16 11.72 2.86
CA LYS A 87 22.55 12.24 1.53
C LYS A 87 23.61 11.39 0.84
N ASP A 88 24.64 10.97 1.58
CA ASP A 88 25.75 10.17 1.05
C ASP A 88 25.39 8.68 0.83
N LYS A 89 24.22 8.24 1.31
CA LYS A 89 23.73 6.87 1.15
C LYS A 89 22.91 6.69 -0.14
N PHE A 90 22.54 7.77 -0.80
CA PHE A 90 21.81 7.72 -2.07
C PHE A 90 22.80 7.77 -3.24
N ALA A 91 22.64 6.84 -4.18
CA ALA A 91 23.29 7.00 -5.48
C ALA A 91 22.71 8.24 -6.17
N SER A 92 23.49 8.90 -7.03
CA SER A 92 23.10 10.13 -7.73
C SER A 92 21.80 10.02 -8.55
N ASN A 93 21.34 8.79 -8.85
CA ASN A 93 20.12 8.49 -9.59
C ASN A 93 19.02 7.79 -8.75
N THR A 94 19.10 7.80 -7.41
CA THR A 94 18.07 7.17 -6.58
C THR A 94 16.77 7.99 -6.63
N ALA A 95 15.64 7.30 -6.82
CA ALA A 95 14.32 7.91 -6.69
C ALA A 95 14.14 8.53 -5.29
N ARG A 96 13.40 9.63 -5.22
CA ARG A 96 13.18 10.33 -3.96
C ARG A 96 12.31 9.47 -3.06
N ILE A 97 12.83 9.13 -1.88
CA ILE A 97 11.98 8.52 -0.85
C ILE A 97 11.07 9.62 -0.28
N PRO A 98 9.74 9.48 -0.38
CA PRO A 98 8.78 10.44 0.16
C PRO A 98 8.88 10.54 1.68
N ARG A 99 8.59 11.73 2.22
CA ARG A 99 8.30 11.87 3.65
C ARG A 99 6.86 11.49 3.97
N CYS A 100 5.94 11.87 3.07
CA CYS A 100 4.52 11.61 3.23
C CYS A 100 3.82 11.57 1.86
N TYR A 101 2.85 10.69 1.71
CA TYR A 101 1.83 10.79 0.65
C TYR A 101 0.47 11.09 1.25
N LEU A 102 -0.35 11.83 0.51
CA LEU A 102 -1.74 12.10 0.88
C LEU A 102 -2.66 11.41 -0.12
N ALA A 103 -3.65 10.67 0.38
CA ALA A 103 -4.68 10.07 -0.44
C ALA A 103 -6.07 10.52 -0.03
N PHE A 104 -6.99 10.58 -0.99
CA PHE A 104 -8.35 11.04 -0.80
C PHE A 104 -9.32 10.04 -1.41
N ASP A 105 -10.20 9.47 -0.58
CA ASP A 105 -11.39 8.77 -1.07
C ASP A 105 -12.46 9.77 -1.45
N LEU A 106 -13.01 9.61 -2.65
CA LEU A 106 -14.06 10.47 -3.19
C LEU A 106 -15.39 9.71 -3.16
N ILE A 107 -16.18 9.94 -2.11
CA ILE A 107 -17.48 9.29 -1.90
C ILE A 107 -18.57 10.36 -1.87
N GLY A 108 -19.22 10.58 -3.02
CA GLY A 108 -20.15 11.70 -3.18
C GLY A 108 -19.43 13.02 -2.88
N ASP A 109 -19.99 13.82 -1.98
CA ASP A 109 -19.40 15.10 -1.57
C ASP A 109 -18.32 14.98 -0.48
N LYS A 110 -18.13 13.78 0.09
CA LYS A 110 -17.16 13.52 1.16
C LYS A 110 -15.79 13.20 0.59
N ARG A 111 -14.77 13.84 1.16
CA ARG A 111 -13.35 13.60 0.86
C ARG A 111 -12.68 13.06 2.12
N SER A 112 -12.35 11.78 2.14
CA SER A 112 -11.70 11.17 3.31
C SER A 112 -10.19 11.09 3.09
N MET A 113 -9.46 11.95 3.80
CA MET A 113 -8.01 12.04 3.74
C MET A 113 -7.33 10.87 4.47
N LYS A 114 -6.21 10.43 3.91
CA LYS A 114 -5.26 9.48 4.52
C LYS A 114 -3.84 10.01 4.35
N ALA A 115 -2.98 9.72 5.30
CA ALA A 115 -1.56 10.02 5.23
C ALA A 115 -0.75 8.71 5.25
N TYR A 116 0.24 8.60 4.38
CA TYR A 116 1.16 7.46 4.29
C TYR A 116 2.57 7.95 4.59
N PHE A 117 3.33 7.20 5.38
CA PHE A 117 4.67 7.53 5.83
C PHE A 117 5.61 6.36 5.58
N SER A 118 6.86 6.64 5.22
CA SER A 118 7.87 5.60 5.07
C SER A 118 8.86 5.63 6.24
N PRO A 119 8.89 4.60 7.11
CA PRO A 119 9.94 4.47 8.13
C PRO A 119 11.34 4.26 7.56
N VAL A 120 11.47 3.95 6.26
CA VAL A 120 12.74 3.61 5.62
C VAL A 120 13.74 4.75 5.72
N LEU A 121 13.32 6.01 5.56
CA LEU A 121 14.20 7.16 5.73
C LEU A 121 14.81 7.21 7.13
N LYS A 122 13.99 6.97 8.16
CA LYS A 122 14.44 6.97 9.56
C LYS A 122 15.39 5.80 9.83
N ASN A 123 15.09 4.62 9.31
CA ASN A 123 16.00 3.48 9.36
C ASN A 123 17.35 3.79 8.68
N MET A 124 17.35 4.40 7.50
CA MET A 124 18.58 4.80 6.82
C MET A 124 19.38 5.83 7.63
N ALA A 125 18.72 6.78 8.28
CA ALA A 125 19.38 7.81 9.09
C ALA A 125 19.98 7.24 10.39
N SER A 126 19.20 6.49 11.15
CA SER A 126 19.54 6.11 12.53
C SER A 126 19.96 4.65 12.71
N GLY A 127 19.84 3.82 11.67
CA GLY A 127 20.07 2.36 11.74
C GLY A 127 19.00 1.58 12.53
N ARG A 128 17.94 2.25 13.00
CA ARG A 128 16.88 1.62 13.82
C ARG A 128 15.95 0.77 12.95
N ASN A 129 15.50 -0.37 13.46
CA ASN A 129 14.60 -1.27 12.75
C ASN A 129 13.23 -0.59 12.49
N THR A 130 12.68 -0.70 11.27
CA THR A 130 11.43 -0.01 10.91
C THR A 130 10.20 -0.56 11.62
N ASP A 131 10.20 -1.85 11.96
CA ASP A 131 9.14 -2.46 12.77
C ASP A 131 9.18 -1.89 14.18
N GLU A 132 10.35 -1.83 14.80
CA GLU A 132 10.52 -1.24 16.13
C GLU A 132 10.03 0.21 16.18
N ILE A 133 10.46 1.05 15.23
CA ILE A 133 10.03 2.45 15.12
C ILE A 133 8.49 2.52 15.04
N THR A 134 7.91 1.75 14.11
CA THR A 134 6.48 1.84 13.79
C THR A 134 5.60 1.27 14.90
N LEU A 135 5.94 0.10 15.43
CA LEU A 135 5.15 -0.55 16.48
C LEU A 135 5.23 0.24 17.80
N ASN A 136 6.40 0.80 18.14
CA ASN A 136 6.52 1.65 19.33
C ASN A 136 5.74 2.96 19.20
N LEU A 137 5.64 3.55 18.00
CA LEU A 137 4.77 4.69 17.76
C LEU A 137 3.30 4.32 18.00
N ILE A 138 2.84 3.21 17.42
CA ILE A 138 1.43 2.79 17.52
C ILE A 138 1.03 2.47 18.96
N LYS A 139 1.93 1.87 19.76
CA LYS A 139 1.70 1.61 21.20
C LYS A 139 1.40 2.87 22.02
N ARG A 140 1.85 4.05 21.57
CA ARG A 140 1.65 5.32 22.28
C ARG A 140 0.39 6.07 21.83
N LEU A 141 -0.29 5.59 20.79
CA LEU A 141 -1.49 6.25 20.28
C LEU A 141 -2.68 6.02 21.20
N ASP A 142 -3.56 7.02 21.25
CA ASP A 142 -4.86 6.96 21.90
C ASP A 142 -5.97 7.09 20.85
N PRO A 143 -7.01 6.23 20.87
CA PRO A 143 -7.16 5.04 21.70
C PRO A 143 -6.20 3.90 21.34
N SER A 144 -5.97 2.98 22.29
CA SER A 144 -5.04 1.86 22.13
C SER A 144 -5.50 0.84 21.09
N PHE A 145 -4.54 0.33 20.30
CA PHE A 145 -4.75 -0.73 19.33
C PHE A 145 -4.76 -2.14 19.93
N GLY A 146 -4.24 -2.29 21.17
CA GLY A 146 -4.35 -3.50 21.98
C GLY A 146 -4.09 -4.81 21.21
N PRO A 147 -5.05 -5.76 21.20
CA PRO A 147 -4.78 -7.14 20.77
C PRO A 147 -4.38 -7.27 19.29
N ALA A 148 -4.94 -6.48 18.37
CA ALA A 148 -4.55 -6.58 16.95
C ALA A 148 -3.08 -6.21 16.71
N LEU A 149 -2.53 -5.26 17.47
CA LEU A 149 -1.13 -4.90 17.37
C LEU A 149 -0.21 -6.00 17.91
N ASP A 150 -0.61 -6.65 19.01
CA ASP A 150 0.08 -7.80 19.59
C ASP A 150 0.04 -8.99 18.63
N PHE A 151 -1.10 -9.22 17.97
CA PHE A 151 -1.27 -10.27 16.97
C PHE A 151 -0.26 -10.15 15.81
N ILE A 152 -0.02 -8.92 15.32
CA ILE A 152 0.99 -8.65 14.29
C ILE A 152 2.41 -8.90 14.82
N GLN A 153 2.71 -8.44 16.04
CA GLN A 153 4.02 -8.62 16.66
C GLN A 153 4.37 -10.10 16.80
N GLU A 154 3.43 -10.90 17.33
CA GLU A 154 3.63 -12.32 17.50
C GLU A 154 3.81 -13.05 16.16
N PHE A 155 3.01 -12.72 15.13
CA PHE A 155 3.18 -13.28 13.80
C PHE A 155 4.57 -12.98 13.22
N LYS A 156 5.05 -11.74 13.37
CA LYS A 156 6.38 -11.37 12.87
C LYS A 156 7.52 -12.04 13.64
N ALA A 157 7.32 -12.33 14.93
CA ALA A 157 8.31 -13.05 15.73
C ALA A 157 8.46 -14.54 15.33
N ILE A 158 7.42 -15.15 14.77
CA ILE A 158 7.41 -16.58 14.42
C ILE A 158 7.60 -16.87 12.92
N SER A 159 7.21 -15.97 12.03
CA SER A 159 6.99 -16.33 10.62
C SER A 159 8.21 -16.23 9.71
N GLN A 160 9.36 -15.72 10.15
CA GLN A 160 10.35 -15.23 9.17
C GLN A 160 11.81 -15.46 9.57
N GLY A 161 12.30 -16.69 9.34
CA GLY A 161 13.72 -17.08 9.21
C GLY A 161 14.78 -16.16 9.85
N ASP A 162 15.87 -15.89 9.12
CA ASP A 162 16.94 -15.00 9.60
C ASP A 162 16.68 -13.52 9.23
N GLU A 163 15.85 -13.24 8.20
CA GLU A 163 15.57 -11.88 7.70
C GLU A 163 14.06 -11.65 7.42
N PRO A 164 13.27 -11.22 8.42
CA PRO A 164 11.87 -10.85 8.26
C PRO A 164 11.62 -9.66 7.30
N PRO A 165 10.65 -9.76 6.36
CA PRO A 165 10.05 -8.60 5.71
C PRO A 165 9.61 -7.50 6.69
N LEU A 166 10.32 -6.38 6.61
CA LEU A 166 10.10 -5.19 7.42
C LEU A 166 8.85 -4.40 7.00
N ILE A 167 8.31 -3.60 7.91
CA ILE A 167 7.31 -2.58 7.59
C ILE A 167 7.97 -1.50 6.75
N LEU A 168 7.44 -1.28 5.55
CA LEU A 168 7.95 -0.34 4.54
C LEU A 168 7.14 0.96 4.48
N VAL A 169 5.85 0.89 4.82
CA VAL A 169 4.94 2.04 4.88
C VAL A 169 3.98 1.86 6.05
N ALA A 170 3.72 2.94 6.77
CA ALA A 170 2.63 3.05 7.73
C ALA A 170 1.64 4.10 7.23
N ALA A 171 0.34 3.82 7.26
CA ALA A 171 -0.68 4.78 6.84
C ALA A 171 -1.76 4.94 7.90
N ILE A 172 -2.37 6.13 7.94
CA ILE A 172 -3.46 6.48 8.85
C ILE A 172 -4.65 7.05 8.08
N ASP A 173 -5.84 6.75 8.56
CA ASP A 173 -7.03 7.52 8.19
C ASP A 173 -7.04 8.83 9.00
N CYS A 174 -7.12 9.99 8.34
CA CYS A 174 -7.12 11.31 8.99
C CYS A 174 -8.54 11.70 9.43
N VAL A 175 -9.13 10.86 10.27
CA VAL A 175 -10.43 11.07 10.92
C VAL A 175 -10.26 10.93 12.43
N ALA A 176 -11.24 11.36 13.19
CA ALA A 176 -11.20 11.24 14.64
C ALA A 176 -10.88 9.79 15.05
N PRO A 177 -9.88 9.54 15.93
CA PRO A 177 -9.51 8.20 16.37
C PRO A 177 -10.70 7.36 16.87
N ASP A 178 -11.61 8.00 17.60
CA ASP A 178 -12.85 7.42 18.14
C ASP A 178 -13.95 7.18 17.08
N ALA A 179 -13.84 7.78 15.89
CA ALA A 179 -14.75 7.57 14.77
C ALA A 179 -14.38 6.34 13.91
N GLY A 180 -13.54 5.45 14.44
CA GLY A 180 -13.11 4.24 13.76
C GLY A 180 -11.94 4.47 12.79
N ALA A 181 -11.03 5.40 13.10
CA ALA A 181 -9.79 5.57 12.33
C ALA A 181 -8.95 4.29 12.33
N ARG A 182 -8.19 4.08 11.25
CA ARG A 182 -7.30 2.91 11.09
C ARG A 182 -5.86 3.33 11.01
N VAL A 183 -5.00 2.43 11.47
CA VAL A 183 -3.59 2.35 11.06
C VAL A 183 -3.43 1.16 10.10
N LYS A 184 -2.58 1.32 9.08
CA LYS A 184 -2.29 0.29 8.08
C LYS A 184 -0.80 0.09 7.98
N LEU A 185 -0.36 -1.16 8.10
CA LEU A 185 1.05 -1.54 8.08
C LEU A 185 1.35 -2.32 6.82
N TYR A 186 2.20 -1.77 5.97
CA TYR A 186 2.56 -2.38 4.69
C TYR A 186 3.91 -3.09 4.79
N THR A 187 3.95 -4.33 4.34
CA THR A 187 5.16 -5.14 4.20
C THR A 187 5.18 -5.78 2.81
N ALA A 188 6.37 -6.10 2.30
CA ALA A 188 6.52 -6.71 0.99
C ALA A 188 7.48 -7.88 1.01
N THR A 189 7.22 -8.87 0.14
CA THR A 189 7.99 -10.10 -0.01
C THR A 189 8.32 -10.32 -1.48
N PRO A 190 9.52 -10.83 -1.82
CA PRO A 190 9.87 -11.12 -3.21
C PRO A 190 9.07 -12.29 -3.82
N SER A 191 8.47 -13.14 -2.99
CA SER A 191 7.64 -14.26 -3.43
C SER A 191 6.28 -13.78 -3.95
N ASN A 192 5.79 -14.45 -5.00
CA ASN A 192 4.42 -14.29 -5.50
C ASN A 192 3.64 -15.61 -5.57
N SER A 193 4.09 -16.61 -4.79
CA SER A 193 3.35 -17.86 -4.65
C SER A 193 2.07 -17.67 -3.86
N PHE A 194 1.08 -18.53 -4.12
CA PHE A 194 -0.16 -18.54 -3.35
C PHE A 194 0.07 -19.06 -1.92
N ASN A 195 1.10 -19.89 -1.69
CA ASN A 195 1.54 -20.28 -0.35
C ASN A 195 1.90 -19.05 0.50
N THR A 196 2.64 -18.09 -0.08
CA THR A 196 2.95 -16.83 0.59
C THR A 196 1.70 -15.99 0.87
N VAL A 197 0.74 -15.96 -0.05
CA VAL A 197 -0.57 -15.31 0.19
C VAL A 197 -1.26 -15.94 1.39
N ARG A 198 -1.38 -17.27 1.40
CA ARG A 198 -2.01 -18.03 2.48
C ARG A 198 -1.33 -17.75 3.81
N GLU A 199 -0.01 -17.76 3.86
CA GLU A 199 0.76 -17.48 5.06
C GLU A 199 0.46 -16.09 5.63
N TYR A 200 0.52 -15.04 4.81
CA TYR A 200 0.32 -13.66 5.28
C TYR A 200 -1.13 -13.32 5.59
N VAL A 201 -2.08 -13.92 4.86
CA VAL A 201 -3.53 -13.74 5.11
C VAL A 201 -3.98 -14.50 6.37
N THR A 202 -3.44 -15.69 6.61
CA THR A 202 -3.77 -16.50 7.80
C THR A 202 -2.87 -16.23 9.00
N PHE A 203 -1.90 -15.31 8.87
CA PHE A 203 -0.86 -15.08 9.87
C PHE A 203 -0.18 -16.39 10.31
N GLY A 204 0.31 -17.17 9.35
CA GLY A 204 0.96 -18.46 9.59
C GLY A 204 0.00 -19.52 10.12
N GLY A 205 -1.28 -19.46 9.74
CA GLY A 205 -2.32 -20.39 10.20
C GLY A 205 -2.95 -20.04 11.55
N ARG A 206 -2.63 -18.89 12.14
CA ARG A 206 -3.25 -18.40 13.38
C ARG A 206 -4.70 -17.95 13.18
N LEU A 207 -5.01 -17.42 11.99
CA LEU A 207 -6.36 -17.02 11.61
C LEU A 207 -7.00 -18.14 10.77
N THR A 208 -8.06 -18.73 11.32
CA THR A 208 -8.71 -19.95 10.79
C THR A 208 -10.22 -19.82 10.63
N ASP A 209 -10.74 -18.60 10.68
CA ASP A 209 -12.17 -18.37 10.54
C ASP A 209 -12.66 -18.64 9.11
N LYS A 210 -13.96 -18.91 9.00
CA LYS A 210 -14.62 -19.25 7.73
C LYS A 210 -14.47 -18.15 6.68
N THR A 211 -14.59 -16.88 7.07
CA THR A 211 -14.54 -15.75 6.13
C THR A 211 -13.15 -15.61 5.52
N THR A 212 -12.09 -15.80 6.30
CA THR A 212 -10.70 -15.82 5.79
C THR A 212 -10.48 -16.91 4.75
N PHE A 213 -10.94 -18.14 5.02
CA PHE A 213 -10.80 -19.24 4.06
C PHE A 213 -11.66 -19.08 2.81
N GLU A 214 -12.87 -18.53 2.93
CA GLU A 214 -13.70 -18.18 1.78
C GLU A 214 -13.04 -17.10 0.91
N GLY A 215 -12.46 -16.07 1.53
CA GLY A 215 -11.69 -15.03 0.83
C GLY A 215 -10.46 -15.59 0.11
N LEU A 216 -9.72 -16.50 0.74
CA LEU A 216 -8.59 -17.20 0.10
C LEU A 216 -9.05 -18.03 -1.09
N LYS A 217 -10.17 -18.75 -0.97
CA LYS A 217 -10.72 -19.51 -2.09
C LYS A 217 -11.05 -18.60 -3.28
N VAL A 218 -11.74 -17.49 -3.02
CA VAL A 218 -12.08 -16.48 -4.03
C VAL A 218 -10.82 -15.94 -4.72
N LEU A 219 -9.80 -15.56 -3.95
CA LEU A 219 -8.54 -15.06 -4.51
C LEU A 219 -7.78 -16.13 -5.30
N ARG A 220 -7.86 -17.39 -4.88
CA ARG A 220 -7.18 -18.51 -5.55
C ARG A 220 -7.73 -18.77 -6.95
N GLU A 221 -9.06 -18.69 -7.12
CA GLU A 221 -9.77 -18.92 -8.39
C GLU A 221 -9.37 -17.93 -9.50
N ILE A 222 -8.81 -16.78 -9.12
CA ILE A 222 -8.36 -15.72 -10.03
C ILE A 222 -6.84 -15.54 -10.07
N TRP A 223 -6.08 -16.27 -9.24
CA TRP A 223 -4.65 -16.02 -9.04
C TRP A 223 -3.83 -16.15 -10.34
N HIS A 224 -4.12 -17.16 -11.16
CA HIS A 224 -3.49 -17.36 -12.47
C HIS A 224 -3.67 -16.14 -13.38
N LEU A 225 -4.85 -15.50 -13.38
CA LEU A 225 -5.11 -14.29 -14.16
C LEU A 225 -4.27 -13.10 -13.68
N LEU A 226 -4.11 -12.95 -12.36
CA LEU A 226 -3.29 -11.88 -11.77
C LEU A 226 -1.80 -12.05 -12.11
N LEU A 227 -1.33 -13.29 -12.25
CA LEU A 227 0.01 -13.61 -12.73
C LEU A 227 0.10 -13.70 -14.25
N ASN A 228 -0.97 -13.41 -14.99
CA ASN A 228 -1.02 -13.53 -16.45
C ASN A 228 -0.60 -14.93 -16.96
N GLU A 229 -1.12 -15.97 -16.31
CA GLU A 229 -1.02 -17.37 -16.72
C GLU A 229 -2.41 -17.81 -17.19
N GLN A 230 -2.57 -18.18 -18.46
CA GLN A 230 -3.88 -18.52 -19.03
C GLN A 230 -4.33 -19.95 -18.70
N ASP A 231 -3.37 -20.84 -18.42
CA ASP A 231 -3.64 -22.22 -18.02
C ASP A 231 -3.60 -22.34 -16.49
N GLU A 232 -4.79 -22.29 -15.88
CA GLU A 232 -4.97 -22.40 -14.43
C GLU A 232 -4.32 -23.67 -13.86
N SER A 233 -4.27 -24.77 -14.62
CA SER A 233 -3.72 -26.06 -14.16
C SER A 233 -2.21 -26.04 -13.93
N ARG A 234 -1.49 -25.05 -14.50
CA ARG A 234 -0.05 -24.87 -14.33
C ARG A 234 0.32 -24.06 -13.10
N VAL A 235 -0.64 -23.41 -12.47
CA VAL A 235 -0.44 -22.55 -11.30
C VAL A 235 -0.90 -23.32 -10.08
N ASP A 236 -0.02 -24.14 -9.50
CA ASP A 236 -0.22 -24.67 -8.15
C ASP A 236 0.10 -23.61 -7.08
N ASP A 237 -0.03 -23.96 -5.80
CA ASP A 237 0.15 -22.99 -4.71
C ASP A 237 1.61 -22.59 -4.46
N SER A 238 2.55 -23.41 -4.93
CA SER A 238 4.00 -23.14 -4.85
C SER A 238 4.53 -22.38 -6.06
N PHE A 239 3.80 -22.40 -7.18
CA PHE A 239 4.16 -21.69 -8.41
C PHE A 239 4.46 -20.22 -8.13
N SER A 240 5.59 -19.75 -8.65
CA SER A 240 5.98 -18.33 -8.65
C SER A 240 6.39 -17.92 -10.05
N LYS A 241 5.91 -16.77 -10.50
CA LYS A 241 6.27 -16.19 -11.78
C LYS A 241 7.48 -15.26 -11.64
N PRO A 242 8.47 -15.35 -12.54
CA PRO A 242 9.53 -14.34 -12.63
C PRO A 242 8.94 -12.93 -12.84
N VAL A 243 9.46 -11.95 -12.11
CA VAL A 243 9.09 -10.54 -12.28
C VAL A 243 9.79 -9.94 -13.50
N ALA A 244 9.16 -8.96 -14.14
CA ALA A 244 9.73 -8.25 -15.29
C ALA A 244 10.99 -7.43 -14.92
N ASP A 245 10.98 -6.77 -13.75
CA ASP A 245 12.13 -6.03 -13.22
C ASP A 245 12.46 -6.48 -11.79
N PRO A 246 13.52 -7.31 -11.60
CA PRO A 246 13.94 -7.79 -10.28
C PRO A 246 14.54 -6.70 -9.38
N ASN A 247 14.88 -5.53 -9.93
CA ASN A 247 15.39 -4.39 -9.18
C ASN A 247 14.28 -3.43 -8.74
N SER A 248 13.04 -3.63 -9.20
CA SER A 248 11.91 -2.81 -8.80
C SER A 248 11.56 -3.01 -7.32
N GLY A 249 11.20 -1.93 -6.63
CA GLY A 249 10.60 -1.98 -5.29
C GLY A 249 9.22 -2.67 -5.27
N HIS A 250 8.60 -2.88 -6.43
CA HIS A 250 7.33 -3.58 -6.60
C HIS A 250 7.50 -5.06 -6.97
N LYS A 251 8.65 -5.68 -6.67
CA LYS A 251 8.85 -7.10 -6.92
C LYS A 251 8.07 -7.95 -5.92
N GLY A 252 7.44 -9.03 -6.41
CA GLY A 252 6.69 -9.96 -5.57
C GLY A 252 5.34 -9.40 -5.11
N LEU A 253 5.03 -9.54 -3.82
CA LEU A 253 3.75 -9.15 -3.25
C LEU A 253 3.92 -8.11 -2.14
N CYS A 254 2.92 -7.23 -2.02
CA CYS A 254 2.77 -6.34 -0.88
C CYS A 254 1.51 -6.71 -0.11
N PHE A 255 1.59 -6.66 1.21
CA PHE A 255 0.48 -6.92 2.12
C PHE A 255 0.27 -5.69 3.00
N SER A 256 -0.98 -5.37 3.31
CA SER A 256 -1.30 -4.44 4.38
C SER A 256 -2.09 -5.11 5.49
N TRP A 257 -1.67 -4.91 6.73
CA TRP A 257 -2.49 -5.21 7.91
C TRP A 257 -3.16 -3.93 8.39
N GLU A 258 -4.48 -3.88 8.31
CA GLU A 258 -5.29 -2.76 8.80
C GLU A 258 -5.81 -3.08 10.20
N ILE A 259 -5.54 -2.17 11.14
CA ILE A 259 -5.94 -2.28 12.54
C ILE A 259 -6.74 -1.05 12.95
N ARG A 260 -7.67 -1.26 13.88
CA ARG A 260 -8.47 -0.22 14.55
C ARG A 260 -8.26 -0.33 16.06
N PRO A 261 -8.46 0.75 16.81
CA PRO A 261 -8.51 0.65 18.26
C PRO A 261 -9.56 -0.37 18.74
N GLY A 262 -9.17 -1.23 19.68
CA GLY A 262 -10.03 -2.29 20.23
C GLY A 262 -10.33 -3.48 19.29
N GLN A 263 -9.71 -3.56 18.12
CA GLN A 263 -9.85 -4.71 17.22
C GLN A 263 -9.00 -5.89 17.72
N ASP A 264 -9.53 -7.11 17.64
CA ASP A 264 -8.80 -8.31 18.07
C ASP A 264 -7.81 -8.82 17.03
N VAL A 265 -8.25 -8.88 15.77
CA VAL A 265 -7.49 -9.47 14.66
C VAL A 265 -7.40 -8.46 13.51
N PRO A 266 -6.21 -8.17 12.96
CA PRO A 266 -6.06 -7.26 11.83
C PRO A 266 -6.78 -7.75 10.57
N GLU A 267 -7.24 -6.82 9.74
CA GLU A 267 -7.70 -7.12 8.38
C GLU A 267 -6.50 -7.14 7.41
N THR A 268 -6.40 -8.16 6.57
CA THR A 268 -5.31 -8.26 5.58
C THR A 268 -5.78 -7.90 4.17
N LYS A 269 -4.95 -7.14 3.44
CA LYS A 269 -5.08 -6.95 1.99
C LYS A 269 -3.84 -7.41 1.25
N VAL A 270 -4.06 -7.95 0.06
CA VAL A 270 -3.00 -8.41 -0.87
C VAL A 270 -2.93 -7.45 -2.05
N TYR A 271 -1.73 -6.98 -2.35
CA TYR A 271 -1.43 -6.10 -3.47
C TYR A 271 -0.54 -6.86 -4.46
N VAL A 272 -1.03 -7.01 -5.70
CA VAL A 272 -0.31 -7.68 -6.79
C VAL A 272 0.09 -6.63 -7.83
N PRO A 273 1.39 -6.35 -8.02
CA PRO A 273 1.88 -5.43 -9.04
C PRO A 273 1.74 -6.00 -10.46
N LEU A 274 0.55 -5.91 -11.06
CA LEU A 274 0.22 -6.59 -12.33
C LEU A 274 1.20 -6.29 -13.49
N PHE A 275 1.78 -5.09 -13.52
CA PHE A 275 2.77 -4.69 -14.52
C PHE A 275 4.08 -5.49 -14.44
N GLN A 276 4.36 -6.19 -13.32
CA GLN A 276 5.51 -7.09 -13.20
C GLN A 276 5.28 -8.45 -13.86
N TYR A 277 4.03 -8.80 -14.17
CA TYR A 277 3.63 -10.13 -14.66
C TYR A 277 2.99 -10.10 -16.05
N SER A 278 2.49 -8.93 -16.47
CA SER A 278 1.87 -8.69 -17.76
C SER A 278 2.76 -7.85 -18.67
N THR A 279 2.67 -8.09 -19.98
CA THR A 279 3.50 -7.40 -20.99
C THR A 279 2.92 -6.06 -21.46
N SER A 280 1.63 -5.79 -21.20
CA SER A 280 0.98 -4.54 -21.58
C SER A 280 -0.30 -4.27 -20.78
N THR A 281 -0.75 -3.02 -20.76
CA THR A 281 -2.04 -2.62 -20.17
C THR A 281 -3.21 -3.38 -20.78
N HIS A 282 -3.21 -3.62 -22.10
CA HIS A 282 -4.26 -4.41 -22.76
C HIS A 282 -4.36 -5.84 -22.20
N VAL A 283 -3.22 -6.50 -21.91
CA VAL A 283 -3.22 -7.83 -21.29
C VAL A 283 -3.77 -7.77 -19.86
N ILE A 284 -3.41 -6.74 -19.09
CA ILE A 284 -3.95 -6.51 -17.74
C ILE A 284 -5.47 -6.33 -17.80
N THR A 285 -5.96 -5.47 -18.69
CA THR A 285 -7.39 -5.19 -18.90
C THR A 285 -8.15 -6.47 -19.20
N ARG A 286 -7.69 -7.27 -20.17
CA ARG A 286 -8.31 -8.55 -20.52
C ARG A 286 -8.35 -9.53 -19.35
N ASN A 287 -7.27 -9.63 -18.58
CA ASN A 287 -7.24 -10.53 -17.42
C ASN A 287 -8.21 -10.06 -16.32
N LEU A 288 -8.29 -8.75 -16.06
CA LEU A 288 -9.25 -8.18 -15.10
C LEU A 288 -10.71 -8.34 -15.56
N GLU A 289 -11.01 -8.27 -16.86
CA GLU A 289 -12.35 -8.59 -17.37
C GLU A 289 -12.73 -10.04 -17.07
N GLN A 290 -11.79 -10.99 -17.24
CA GLN A 290 -12.02 -12.39 -16.87
C GLN A 290 -12.24 -12.56 -15.37
N VAL A 291 -11.52 -11.80 -14.53
CA VAL A 291 -11.75 -11.74 -13.07
C VAL A 291 -13.18 -11.27 -12.76
N PHE A 292 -13.59 -10.14 -13.33
CA PHE A 292 -14.94 -9.61 -13.14
C PHE A 292 -16.01 -10.58 -13.62
N LYS A 293 -15.78 -11.23 -14.76
CA LYS A 293 -16.69 -12.24 -15.32
C LYS A 293 -16.83 -13.46 -14.40
N LYS A 294 -15.73 -13.99 -13.85
CA LYS A 294 -15.74 -15.11 -12.89
C LYS A 294 -16.59 -14.80 -11.65
N HIS A 295 -16.60 -13.54 -11.21
CA HIS A 295 -17.42 -13.09 -10.07
C HIS A 295 -18.80 -12.54 -10.46
N GLY A 296 -19.20 -12.62 -11.74
CA GLY A 296 -20.50 -12.14 -12.21
C GLY A 296 -20.67 -10.62 -12.20
N TRP A 297 -19.56 -9.86 -12.19
CA TRP A 297 -19.60 -8.40 -12.20
C TRP A 297 -19.79 -7.88 -13.62
N SER A 298 -20.65 -6.88 -13.80
CA SER A 298 -21.00 -6.36 -15.12
C SER A 298 -19.81 -5.85 -15.93
N LEU A 299 -18.72 -5.45 -15.27
CA LEU A 299 -17.48 -4.98 -15.91
C LEU A 299 -16.79 -6.06 -16.76
N GLY A 300 -17.02 -7.34 -16.47
CA GLY A 300 -16.42 -8.45 -17.23
C GLY A 300 -17.16 -8.81 -18.53
N PHE A 301 -18.12 -8.00 -18.96
CA PHE A 301 -18.99 -8.27 -20.11
C PHE A 301 -19.03 -7.07 -21.06
N ASP A 302 -19.23 -7.34 -22.36
CA ASP A 302 -19.43 -6.35 -23.43
C ASP A 302 -18.30 -5.31 -23.60
N GLY A 303 -17.08 -5.67 -23.20
CA GLY A 303 -15.89 -4.79 -23.23
C GLY A 303 -16.03 -3.55 -22.34
N LYS A 304 -16.85 -3.63 -21.27
CA LYS A 304 -17.14 -2.47 -20.42
C LYS A 304 -15.92 -1.98 -19.66
N PHE A 305 -15.08 -2.89 -19.19
CA PHE A 305 -13.86 -2.49 -18.49
C PHE A 305 -12.80 -1.98 -19.48
N GLU A 306 -12.68 -2.61 -20.64
CA GLU A 306 -11.79 -2.13 -21.71
C GLU A 306 -12.10 -0.69 -22.12
N LYS A 307 -13.37 -0.38 -22.42
CA LYS A 307 -13.81 0.99 -22.74
C LYS A 307 -13.50 1.97 -21.61
N LEU A 308 -13.72 1.58 -20.35
CA LEU A 308 -13.40 2.43 -19.20
C LEU A 308 -11.90 2.75 -19.12
N VAL A 309 -11.03 1.77 -19.41
CA VAL A 309 -9.58 1.98 -19.44
C VAL A 309 -9.18 2.84 -20.63
N GLU A 310 -9.74 2.62 -21.82
CA GLU A 310 -9.48 3.43 -23.02
C GLU A 310 -9.88 4.89 -22.86
N GLU A 311 -11.03 5.18 -22.23
CA GLU A 311 -11.49 6.54 -21.95
C GLU A 311 -10.60 7.29 -20.95
N ALA A 312 -9.80 6.56 -20.16
CA ALA A 312 -8.92 7.12 -19.12
C ALA A 312 -7.48 7.38 -19.58
N LEU A 313 -7.06 6.83 -20.73
CA LEU A 313 -5.70 6.96 -21.30
C LEU A 313 -5.62 8.09 -22.34
#